data_AF-A0A7S2GXT0-F1
#
_entry.id   AF-A0A7S2GXT0-F1
#
_cell.length_a   1.000
_cell.length_b   1.000
_cell.length_c   1.000
_cell.angle_alpha   90.00
_cell.angle_beta   90.00
_cell.angle_gamma   90.00
#
_symmetry.space_group_name_H-M   'P 1'
#
loop_
_entity.id
_entity.type
_entity.pdbx_description
1 polymer ?
#
loop_
_entity_poly.entity_id
_entity_poly.type
_entity_poly.pdbx_seq_one_letter_code
_entity_poly.pdbx_strand_id
1 'polypeptide(L)'
;AEGAAAPATCFVVDFSWREETIKQFIASGPQASTSSTLVKVDVRNEEEEEWDTLKFRVLLQPAEAIDATADETSAATATASNSGASVAMSDEGESAGAAEAPVLKQHRLVLQLVGKNTSQVYMLSFHTVSPVYQVHIKVPDNRMPIYASRETFHQWHPLLASLRTTPRMRMLVRVKPDGSGPLADMCGCC
;
A
#
# COMPACT_ATOMS: atom_id res chain seq x y z
N ALA A 1 -1.10 2.70 35.96
CA ALA A 1 -2.22 3.33 35.24
C ALA A 1 -2.02 2.99 33.77
N GLU A 2 -2.82 2.08 33.22
CA GLU A 2 -2.91 1.88 31.78
C GLU A 2 -3.36 3.20 31.16
N GLY A 3 -2.47 3.87 30.43
CA GLY A 3 -2.81 5.06 29.67
C GLY A 3 -3.81 4.67 28.59
N ALA A 4 -5.02 5.24 28.63
CA ALA A 4 -5.99 5.04 27.57
C ALA A 4 -5.35 5.42 26.22
N ALA A 5 -5.36 4.49 25.27
CA ALA A 5 -4.82 4.72 23.93
C ALA A 5 -5.48 5.95 23.30
N ALA A 6 -4.68 6.87 22.75
CA ALA A 6 -5.22 8.05 22.08
C ALA A 6 -6.15 7.63 20.92
N PRO A 7 -7.33 8.27 20.77
CA PRO A 7 -8.25 7.96 19.69
C PRO A 7 -7.62 8.30 18.33
N ALA A 8 -7.97 7.55 17.28
CA ALA A 8 -7.48 7.83 15.94
C ALA A 8 -8.21 9.02 15.32
N THR A 9 -7.47 9.94 14.72
CA THR A 9 -8.03 10.97 13.85
C THR A 9 -8.45 10.35 12.52
N CYS A 10 -9.70 10.57 12.11
CA CYS A 10 -10.32 9.91 10.96
C CYS A 10 -10.62 10.93 9.85
N PHE A 11 -10.22 10.60 8.61
CA PHE A 11 -10.48 11.40 7.41
C PHE A 11 -11.13 10.54 6.33
N VAL A 12 -12.13 11.06 5.64
CA VAL A 12 -12.64 10.45 4.41
C VAL A 12 -12.07 11.21 3.23
N VAL A 13 -11.29 10.53 2.40
CA VAL A 13 -10.58 11.14 1.28
C VAL A 13 -10.96 10.47 -0.04
N ASP A 14 -11.01 11.27 -1.10
CA ASP A 14 -11.26 10.81 -2.46
C ASP A 14 -9.98 10.93 -3.29
N PHE A 15 -9.38 9.79 -3.64
CA PHE A 15 -8.32 9.73 -4.64
C PHE A 15 -8.94 9.72 -6.02
N SER A 16 -8.62 10.71 -6.85
CA SER A 16 -9.17 10.81 -8.21
C SER A 16 -8.08 10.65 -9.26
N TRP A 17 -8.47 10.15 -10.42
CA TRP A 17 -7.65 10.13 -11.62
C TRP A 17 -8.34 10.94 -12.70
N ARG A 18 -7.55 11.46 -13.64
CA ARG A 18 -8.13 11.97 -14.87
C ARG A 18 -8.68 10.81 -15.68
N GLU A 19 -9.80 11.03 -16.35
CA GLU A 19 -10.50 9.98 -17.07
C GLU A 19 -9.63 9.36 -18.17
N GLU A 20 -8.88 10.20 -18.90
CA GLU A 20 -7.93 9.77 -19.92
C GLU A 20 -6.80 8.91 -19.34
N THR A 21 -6.34 9.19 -18.12
CA THR A 21 -5.30 8.41 -17.45
C THR A 21 -5.79 6.99 -17.15
N ILE A 22 -7.03 6.83 -16.68
CA ILE A 22 -7.59 5.49 -16.43
C ILE A 22 -7.87 4.76 -17.74
N LYS A 23 -8.42 5.42 -18.76
CA LYS A 23 -8.62 4.82 -20.09
C LYS A 23 -7.31 4.31 -20.67
N GLN A 24 -6.25 5.12 -20.61
CA GLN A 24 -4.93 4.73 -21.06
C GLN A 24 -4.37 3.59 -20.22
N PHE A 25 -4.41 3.66 -18.89
CA PHE A 25 -3.94 2.60 -18.00
C PHE A 25 -4.57 1.25 -18.33
N ILE A 26 -5.89 1.21 -18.55
CA ILE A 26 -6.62 -0.02 -18.87
C ILE A 26 -6.27 -0.53 -20.28
N ALA A 27 -6.07 0.37 -21.24
CA ALA A 27 -5.71 0.02 -22.62
C ALA A 27 -4.23 -0.40 -22.77
N SER A 28 -3.32 0.20 -21.99
CA SER A 28 -1.87 -0.04 -22.04
C SER A 28 -1.45 -1.40 -21.49
N GLY A 29 -2.40 -2.17 -20.97
CA GLY A 29 -2.19 -3.56 -20.61
C GLY A 29 -1.48 -3.73 -19.26
N PRO A 30 -0.94 -4.93 -19.00
CA PRO A 30 -0.68 -5.41 -17.65
C PRO A 30 0.55 -4.80 -16.97
N GLN A 31 1.47 -4.22 -17.74
CA GLN A 31 2.66 -3.54 -17.22
C GLN A 31 2.41 -2.04 -17.00
N ALA A 32 1.20 -1.57 -17.30
CA ALA A 32 0.84 -0.18 -17.06
C ALA A 32 0.82 0.12 -15.57
N SER A 33 1.16 1.35 -15.23
CA SER A 33 0.95 1.92 -13.91
C SER A 33 0.19 3.23 -14.02
N THR A 34 -0.46 3.63 -12.93
CA THR A 34 -1.16 4.91 -12.85
C THR A 34 -0.99 5.53 -11.47
N SER A 35 -1.19 6.84 -11.37
CA SER A 35 -1.07 7.62 -10.13
C SER A 35 -2.24 8.58 -10.01
N SER A 36 -2.84 8.62 -8.82
CA SER A 36 -3.93 9.53 -8.50
C SER A 36 -3.43 10.97 -8.39
N THR A 37 -4.37 11.90 -8.32
CA THR A 37 -4.13 13.24 -7.78
C THR A 37 -3.59 13.16 -6.36
N LEU A 38 -2.79 14.17 -5.98
CA LEU A 38 -2.28 14.31 -4.62
C LEU A 38 -3.43 14.69 -3.67
N VAL A 39 -3.60 13.92 -2.61
CA VAL A 39 -4.50 14.22 -1.49
C VAL A 39 -3.67 14.72 -0.32
N LYS A 40 -4.22 15.65 0.47
CA LYS A 40 -3.57 16.17 1.68
C LYS A 40 -4.54 16.07 2.85
N VAL A 41 -4.02 15.73 4.02
CA VAL A 41 -4.74 15.84 5.30
C VAL A 41 -3.83 16.53 6.29
N ASP A 42 -4.43 17.38 7.12
CA ASP A 42 -3.72 18.10 8.17
C ASP A 42 -4.07 17.46 9.52
N VAL A 43 -3.04 17.11 10.28
CA VAL A 43 -3.13 16.41 11.56
C VAL A 43 -2.50 17.31 12.61
N ARG A 44 -3.23 17.54 13.69
CA ARG A 44 -2.69 18.32 14.81
C ARG A 44 -1.76 17.45 15.64
N ASN A 45 -0.54 17.92 15.86
CA ASN A 45 0.34 17.42 16.89
C ASN A 45 -0.03 18.14 18.20
N GLU A 46 -0.56 17.40 19.17
CA GLU A 46 -0.95 17.96 20.47
C GLU A 46 0.25 18.22 21.40
N GLU A 47 1.35 17.49 21.22
CA GLU A 47 2.56 17.63 22.06
C GLU A 47 3.35 18.88 21.70
N GLU A 48 3.46 19.20 20.42
CA GLU A 48 4.20 20.37 19.93
C GLU A 48 3.29 21.57 19.60
N GLU A 49 1.97 21.42 19.72
CA GLU A 49 0.96 22.41 19.30
C GLU A 49 1.06 22.84 17.81
N GLU A 50 1.65 21.98 16.96
CA GLU A 50 1.85 22.24 15.53
C GLU A 50 0.86 21.46 14.63
N TRP A 51 0.82 21.84 13.35
CA TRP A 51 0.04 21.14 12.32
C TRP A 51 0.95 20.44 11.32
N ASP A 52 0.80 19.13 11.25
CA ASP A 52 1.50 18.26 10.32
C ASP A 52 0.66 18.02 9.07
N THR A 53 1.25 18.15 7.88
CA THR A 53 0.55 17.88 6.61
C THR A 53 1.04 16.58 6.00
N LEU A 54 0.18 15.57 6.00
CA LEU A 54 0.42 14.31 5.31
C LEU A 54 -0.14 14.39 3.89
N LYS A 55 0.67 14.01 2.89
CA LYS A 55 0.28 14.06 1.48
C LYS A 55 0.41 12.68 0.84
N PHE A 56 -0.63 12.24 0.15
CA PHE A 56 -0.75 10.87 -0.34
C PHE A 56 -1.05 10.84 -1.84
N ARG A 57 -0.56 9.80 -2.50
CA ARG A 57 -1.04 9.34 -3.80
C ARG A 57 -1.38 7.86 -3.71
N VAL A 58 -2.40 7.45 -4.45
CA VAL A 58 -2.65 6.04 -4.74
C VAL A 58 -2.11 5.75 -6.13
N LEU A 59 -1.32 4.71 -6.23
CA LEU A 59 -0.84 4.14 -7.47
C LEU A 59 -1.43 2.75 -7.66
N LEU A 60 -1.62 2.37 -8.93
CA LEU A 60 -1.81 0.98 -9.30
C LEU A 60 -0.58 0.59 -10.10
N GLN A 61 0.14 -0.42 -9.63
CA GLN A 61 1.40 -0.87 -10.24
C GLN A 61 1.36 -2.39 -10.44
N PRO A 62 2.07 -2.94 -11.45
CA PRO A 62 2.17 -4.38 -11.64
C PRO A 62 2.71 -5.05 -10.36
N ALA A 63 2.11 -6.17 -9.93
CA ALA A 63 2.49 -6.86 -8.70
C ALA A 63 3.97 -7.29 -8.73
N GLU A 64 4.43 -7.80 -9.88
CA GLU A 64 5.82 -8.18 -10.14
C GLU A 64 6.82 -7.04 -9.89
N ALA A 65 6.45 -5.80 -10.26
CA ALA A 65 7.31 -4.63 -10.08
C ALA A 65 7.45 -4.24 -8.60
N ILE A 66 6.45 -4.53 -7.77
CA ILE A 66 6.50 -4.26 -6.33
C ILE A 66 7.26 -5.35 -5.61
N ASP A 67 6.98 -6.61 -5.94
CA ASP A 67 7.57 -7.75 -5.27
C ASP A 67 9.09 -7.80 -5.54
N ALA A 68 9.55 -7.44 -6.75
CA ALA A 68 10.98 -7.27 -7.05
C ALA A 68 11.67 -6.20 -6.18
N THR A 69 11.00 -5.07 -5.91
CA THR A 69 11.58 -4.01 -5.05
C THR A 69 11.63 -4.40 -3.58
N ALA A 70 10.74 -5.30 -3.14
CA ALA A 70 10.77 -5.84 -1.77
C ALA A 70 11.97 -6.79 -1.57
N ASP A 71 12.30 -7.61 -2.58
CA ASP A 71 13.44 -8.51 -2.55
C ASP A 71 14.78 -7.75 -2.56
N GLU A 72 14.90 -6.66 -3.32
CA GLU A 72 16.12 -5.81 -3.30
C GLU A 72 16.33 -5.11 -1.95
N THR A 73 15.25 -4.68 -1.29
CA THR A 73 15.31 -4.05 0.05
C THR A 73 15.67 -5.08 1.13
N SER A 74 15.21 -6.33 0.98
CA SER A 74 15.57 -7.43 1.88
C SER A 74 17.03 -7.91 1.67
N ALA A 75 17.52 -7.89 0.42
CA ALA A 75 18.91 -8.27 0.10
C ALA A 75 19.95 -7.27 0.64
N ALA A 76 19.62 -5.98 0.71
CA ALA A 76 20.49 -4.95 1.30
C ALA A 76 20.65 -5.07 2.84
N THR A 77 19.73 -5.78 3.51
CA THR A 77 19.78 -6.01 4.96
C THR A 77 20.41 -7.36 5.31
N ALA A 78 20.53 -8.28 4.34
CA ALA A 78 21.08 -9.62 4.52
C ALA A 78 22.60 -9.72 4.35
N THR A 79 23.30 -8.65 3.97
CA THR A 79 24.76 -8.68 3.73
C THR A 79 25.62 -8.54 5.00
N ALA A 80 25.01 -8.49 6.18
CA ALA A 80 25.71 -8.42 7.45
C ALA A 80 25.30 -9.56 8.40
N SER A 81 25.41 -10.82 7.96
CA SER A 81 25.64 -11.97 8.86
C SER A 81 25.91 -13.26 8.06
N ASN A 82 26.94 -13.98 8.52
CA ASN A 82 27.32 -15.35 8.20
C ASN A 82 28.04 -15.66 6.87
N SER A 83 29.36 -15.51 6.96
CA SER A 83 30.30 -16.56 6.54
C SER A 83 29.93 -17.92 7.16
N GLY A 84 29.63 -18.91 6.31
CA GLY A 84 29.46 -20.30 6.73
C GLY A 84 29.25 -21.21 5.52
N ALA A 85 30.29 -21.93 5.12
CA ALA A 85 30.31 -22.87 4.00
C ALA A 85 29.55 -24.17 4.31
N SER A 86 28.80 -24.71 3.33
CA SER A 86 28.83 -26.16 3.02
C SER A 86 28.10 -26.51 1.71
N VAL A 87 28.90 -27.03 0.78
CA VAL A 87 28.72 -28.20 -0.11
C VAL A 87 27.45 -28.34 -0.95
N ALA A 88 27.66 -28.28 -2.26
CA ALA A 88 26.73 -28.67 -3.32
C ALA A 88 26.50 -30.18 -3.38
N MET A 89 25.25 -30.58 -3.62
CA MET A 89 24.87 -31.84 -4.28
C MET A 89 23.66 -31.55 -5.18
N SER A 90 23.88 -31.68 -6.47
CA SER A 90 22.91 -31.64 -7.55
C SER A 90 22.12 -32.95 -7.60
N ASP A 91 20.80 -32.87 -7.68
CA ASP A 91 19.94 -33.99 -8.05
C ASP A 91 18.93 -33.51 -9.10
N GLU A 92 19.06 -34.06 -10.30
CA GLU A 92 18.22 -33.82 -11.46
C GLU A 92 16.90 -34.58 -11.28
N GLY A 93 15.85 -33.85 -10.90
CA GLY A 93 14.48 -34.35 -10.87
C GLY A 93 13.68 -33.76 -12.04
N GLU A 94 13.61 -34.50 -13.14
CA GLU A 94 12.80 -34.21 -14.32
C GLU A 94 11.30 -34.20 -13.94
N SER A 95 10.77 -32.99 -13.70
CA SER A 95 9.34 -32.78 -13.44
C SER A 95 8.61 -32.46 -14.74
N ALA A 96 7.75 -33.39 -15.15
CA ALA A 96 6.81 -33.27 -16.25
C ALA A 96 6.11 -31.90 -16.28
N GLY A 97 6.08 -31.30 -17.48
CA GLY A 97 5.46 -30.00 -17.73
C GLY A 97 3.97 -30.01 -17.40
N ALA A 98 3.64 -29.52 -16.21
CA ALA A 98 2.34 -28.94 -15.94
C ALA A 98 2.23 -27.71 -16.84
N ALA A 99 1.31 -27.74 -17.81
CA ALA A 99 0.96 -26.55 -18.57
C ALA A 99 0.55 -25.46 -17.55
N GLU A 100 1.40 -24.44 -17.38
CA GLU A 100 1.13 -23.32 -16.49
C GLU A 100 -0.24 -22.75 -16.85
N ALA A 101 -1.20 -22.86 -15.92
CA ALA A 101 -2.45 -22.15 -16.05
C ALA A 101 -2.11 -20.67 -16.30
N PRO A 102 -2.77 -20.00 -17.27
CA PRO A 102 -2.42 -18.64 -17.63
C PRO A 102 -2.46 -17.75 -16.38
N VAL A 103 -1.28 -17.32 -15.93
CA VAL A 103 -1.14 -16.49 -14.74
C VAL A 103 -1.90 -15.20 -14.99
N LEU A 104 -2.98 -14.99 -14.24
CA LEU A 104 -3.76 -13.77 -14.32
C LEU A 104 -2.87 -12.62 -13.86
N LYS A 105 -2.57 -11.71 -14.78
CA LYS A 105 -1.74 -10.54 -14.48
C LYS A 105 -2.43 -9.65 -13.46
N GLN A 106 -1.65 -9.18 -12.51
CA GLN A 106 -2.11 -8.63 -11.26
C GLN A 106 -1.47 -7.27 -10.98
N HIS A 107 -2.26 -6.34 -10.45
CA HIS A 107 -1.80 -5.06 -9.95
C HIS A 107 -1.86 -5.05 -8.41
N ARG A 108 -0.96 -4.31 -7.77
CA ARG A 108 -1.09 -3.93 -6.36
C ARG A 108 -1.54 -2.48 -6.26
N LEU A 109 -2.31 -2.20 -5.22
CA LEU A 109 -2.61 -0.84 -4.82
C LEU A 109 -1.47 -0.34 -3.96
N VAL A 110 -0.87 0.78 -4.33
CA VAL A 110 0.31 1.31 -3.65
C VAL A 110 -0.01 2.72 -3.15
N LEU A 111 0.13 2.92 -1.84
CA LEU A 111 0.09 4.24 -1.24
C LEU A 111 1.50 4.82 -1.22
N GLN A 112 1.64 5.98 -1.83
CA GLN A 112 2.87 6.76 -1.78
C GLN A 112 2.66 7.99 -0.91
N LEU A 113 3.49 8.13 0.12
CA LEU A 113 3.61 9.35 0.91
C LEU A 113 4.55 10.33 0.20
N VAL A 114 4.12 11.58 0.06
CA VAL A 114 4.83 12.62 -0.69
C VAL A 114 5.28 13.74 0.23
N GLY A 115 6.60 13.85 0.42
CA GLY A 115 7.22 14.83 1.30
C GLY A 115 7.44 14.32 2.72
N LYS A 116 8.16 15.08 3.53
CA LYS A 116 8.57 14.73 4.90
C LYS A 116 8.32 15.88 5.88
N ASN A 117 7.11 16.43 5.86
CA ASN A 117 6.76 17.58 6.70
C ASN A 117 5.85 17.12 7.84
N THR A 118 6.40 16.29 8.73
CA THR A 118 5.75 15.95 9.99
C THR A 118 6.74 16.15 11.13
N SER A 119 6.29 16.83 12.19
CA SER A 119 7.01 17.01 13.45
C SER A 119 7.16 15.67 14.19
N GLN A 120 6.22 14.75 14.01
CA GLN A 120 6.23 13.44 14.65
C GLN A 120 6.02 12.27 13.68
N VAL A 121 6.18 11.04 14.21
CA VAL A 121 5.91 9.80 13.48
C VAL A 121 4.44 9.41 13.66
N TYR A 122 3.80 9.00 12.56
CA TYR A 122 2.42 8.56 12.56
C TYR A 122 2.27 7.12 12.08
N MET A 123 1.41 6.39 12.78
CA MET A 123 0.76 5.18 12.31
C MET A 123 -0.47 5.53 11.47
N LEU A 124 -0.62 4.92 10.30
CA LEU A 124 -1.75 5.17 9.40
C LEU A 124 -2.46 3.86 9.04
N SER A 125 -3.78 3.94 8.85
CA SER A 125 -4.56 2.87 8.25
C SER A 125 -5.49 3.43 7.18
N PHE A 126 -5.50 2.77 6.03
CA PHE A 126 -6.34 3.11 4.89
C PHE A 126 -7.32 1.98 4.64
N HIS A 127 -8.60 2.33 4.52
CA HIS A 127 -9.66 1.39 4.24
C HIS A 127 -10.56 1.92 3.12
N THR A 128 -10.76 1.17 2.05
CA THR A 128 -11.67 1.59 0.98
C THR A 128 -13.11 1.68 1.46
N VAL A 129 -13.80 2.75 1.12
CA VAL A 129 -15.23 2.91 1.37
C VAL A 129 -15.97 2.52 0.09
N SER A 130 -16.29 1.23 -0.04
CA SER A 130 -16.99 0.68 -1.20
C SER A 130 -17.84 -0.53 -0.78
N PRO A 131 -19.06 -0.70 -1.34
CA PRO A 131 -19.89 -1.87 -1.06
C PRO A 131 -19.43 -3.13 -1.82
N VAL A 132 -18.55 -2.99 -2.83
CA VAL A 132 -18.22 -4.07 -3.78
C VAL A 132 -16.79 -4.60 -3.67
N TYR A 133 -15.92 -3.90 -2.94
CA TYR A 133 -14.56 -4.36 -2.63
C TYR A 133 -14.07 -3.72 -1.33
N GLN A 134 -13.17 -4.42 -0.64
CA GLN A 134 -12.49 -3.91 0.54
C GLN A 134 -10.99 -4.10 0.37
N VAL A 135 -10.23 -3.01 0.54
CA VAL A 135 -8.76 -3.02 0.57
C VAL A 135 -8.32 -2.30 1.82
N HIS A 136 -7.38 -2.92 2.53
CA HIS A 136 -6.82 -2.40 3.76
C HIS A 136 -5.31 -2.25 3.61
N ILE A 137 -4.80 -1.05 3.87
CA ILE A 137 -3.36 -0.83 3.95
C ILE A 137 -3.04 -0.32 5.34
N LYS A 138 -2.08 -0.99 5.97
CA LYS A 138 -1.59 -0.69 7.31
C LYS A 138 -0.17 -0.13 7.17
N VAL A 139 0.02 1.07 7.70
CA VAL A 139 1.26 1.82 7.65
C VAL A 139 1.75 2.00 9.08
N PRO A 140 2.73 1.22 9.54
CA PRO A 140 3.21 1.32 10.92
C PRO A 140 4.03 2.59 11.16
N ASP A 141 4.69 3.14 10.14
CA ASP A 141 5.59 4.29 10.28
C ASP A 141 5.55 5.11 9.00
N ASN A 142 4.96 6.30 9.03
CA ASN A 142 4.84 7.24 7.91
C ASN A 142 6.18 7.72 7.30
N ARG A 143 7.33 7.43 7.91
CA ARG A 143 8.63 7.77 7.30
C ARG A 143 8.97 6.86 6.10
N MET A 144 8.34 5.70 6.01
CA MET A 144 8.42 4.85 4.82
C MET A 144 7.58 5.49 3.70
N PRO A 145 8.15 5.75 2.51
CA PRO A 145 7.43 6.54 1.51
C PRO A 145 6.42 5.74 0.69
N ILE A 146 6.45 4.41 0.72
CA ILE A 146 5.68 3.54 -0.18
C ILE A 146 5.14 2.33 0.59
N TYR A 147 3.85 2.03 0.42
CA TYR A 147 3.18 0.88 1.02
C TYR A 147 2.24 0.22 0.03
N ALA A 148 2.43 -1.07 -0.20
CA ALA A 148 1.56 -1.84 -1.07
C ALA A 148 0.47 -2.58 -0.29
N SER A 149 -0.68 -2.80 -0.94
CA SER A 149 -1.69 -3.74 -0.50
C SER A 149 -1.13 -5.16 -0.46
N ARG A 150 -1.60 -5.96 0.49
CA ARG A 150 -1.30 -7.39 0.55
C ARG A 150 -1.97 -8.12 -0.61
N GLU A 151 -3.17 -7.67 -0.94
CA GLU A 151 -3.98 -8.19 -2.04
C GLU A 151 -3.44 -7.73 -3.39
N THR A 152 -3.68 -8.57 -4.38
CA THR A 152 -3.43 -8.29 -5.79
C THR A 152 -4.73 -8.30 -6.57
N PHE A 153 -4.79 -7.51 -7.63
CA PHE A 153 -6.02 -7.23 -8.37
C PHE A 153 -5.82 -7.54 -9.86
N HIS A 154 -6.54 -8.54 -10.36
CA HIS A 154 -6.60 -8.80 -11.79
C HIS A 154 -7.59 -7.86 -12.49
N GLN A 155 -7.51 -7.75 -13.81
CA GLN A 155 -8.28 -6.81 -14.64
C GLN A 155 -9.83 -6.85 -14.54
N TRP A 156 -10.39 -7.91 -13.94
CA TRP A 156 -11.83 -8.07 -13.74
C TRP A 156 -12.24 -7.89 -12.27
N HIS A 157 -11.30 -7.57 -11.39
CA HIS A 157 -11.58 -7.31 -9.99
C HIS A 157 -12.53 -6.09 -9.86
N PRO A 158 -13.50 -6.09 -8.92
CA PRO A 158 -14.47 -5.00 -8.75
C PRO A 158 -13.83 -3.62 -8.57
N LEU A 159 -12.64 -3.54 -7.98
CA LEU A 159 -11.85 -2.31 -7.89
C LEU A 159 -11.49 -1.74 -9.26
N LEU A 160 -10.96 -2.56 -10.18
CA LEU A 160 -10.60 -2.08 -11.51
C LEU A 160 -11.84 -1.85 -12.37
N ALA A 161 -12.90 -2.62 -12.15
CA ALA A 161 -14.19 -2.38 -12.79
C ALA A 161 -14.83 -1.05 -12.35
N SER A 162 -14.73 -0.68 -11.06
CA SER A 162 -15.27 0.60 -10.57
C SER A 162 -14.51 1.79 -11.17
N LEU A 163 -13.18 1.68 -11.32
CA LEU A 163 -12.37 2.75 -11.92
C LEU A 163 -12.73 3.03 -13.38
N ARG A 164 -13.22 2.02 -14.13
CA ARG A 164 -13.71 2.21 -15.51
C ARG A 164 -14.92 3.12 -15.59
N THR A 165 -15.80 3.06 -14.59
CA THR A 165 -17.05 3.84 -14.58
C THR A 165 -16.88 5.15 -13.84
N THR A 166 -16.12 5.15 -12.75
CA THR A 166 -15.82 6.31 -11.92
C THR A 166 -14.34 6.30 -11.57
N PRO A 167 -13.49 7.18 -12.16
CA PRO A 167 -12.05 7.22 -11.92
C PRO A 167 -11.72 7.85 -10.56
N ARG A 168 -12.31 7.30 -9.49
CA ARG A 168 -12.20 7.77 -8.11
C ARG A 168 -12.27 6.61 -7.14
N MET A 169 -11.46 6.68 -6.10
CA MET A 169 -11.46 5.75 -4.98
C MET A 169 -11.59 6.52 -3.66
N ARG A 170 -12.64 6.22 -2.91
CA ARG A 170 -12.84 6.76 -1.57
C ARG A 170 -12.18 5.87 -0.53
N MET A 171 -11.45 6.45 0.39
CA MET A 171 -10.84 5.74 1.52
C MET A 171 -11.08 6.48 2.83
N LEU A 172 -11.29 5.72 3.90
CA LEU A 172 -11.16 6.15 5.27
C LEU A 172 -9.68 6.05 5.66
N VAL A 173 -9.08 7.18 6.02
CA VAL A 173 -7.72 7.28 6.56
C VAL A 173 -7.82 7.49 8.05
N ARG A 174 -7.20 6.62 8.82
CA ARG A 174 -7.08 6.75 10.28
C ARG A 174 -5.63 7.04 10.60
N VAL A 175 -5.39 8.00 11.48
CA VAL A 175 -4.05 8.47 11.87
C VAL A 175 -3.92 8.43 13.39
N LYS A 176 -2.80 7.90 13.89
CA LYS A 176 -2.39 7.96 15.29
C LYS A 176 -0.92 8.32 15.41
N PRO A 177 -0.49 9.07 16.43
CA PRO A 177 0.91 9.18 16.79
C PRO A 177 1.52 7.78 17.04
N ASP A 178 2.79 7.59 16.71
CA ASP A 178 3.52 6.39 17.12
C ASP A 178 3.46 6.22 18.65
N GLY A 179 3.47 4.98 19.14
CA GLY A 179 3.34 4.68 20.57
C GLY A 179 1.94 4.84 21.18
N SER A 180 0.95 5.34 20.44
CA SER A 180 -0.44 5.54 20.93
C SER A 180 -1.31 4.25 20.98
N GLY A 181 -0.70 3.08 21.13
CA GLY A 181 -1.38 1.78 21.14
C GLY A 181 -1.41 1.07 19.77
N PRO A 182 -2.02 -0.13 19.67
CA PRO A 182 -1.86 -0.99 18.50
C PRO A 182 -2.65 -0.50 17.28
N LEU A 183 -2.06 -0.68 16.09
CA LEU A 183 -2.68 -0.42 14.79
C LEU A 183 -3.92 -1.31 14.52
N ALA A 184 -4.03 -2.44 15.22
CA ALA A 184 -5.18 -3.34 15.12
C ALA A 184 -6.51 -2.65 15.47
N ASP A 185 -6.48 -1.76 16.47
CA ASP A 185 -7.63 -0.98 16.94
C ASP A 185 -8.10 0.05 15.92
N MET A 186 -7.26 0.36 14.93
CA MET A 186 -7.59 1.26 13.83
C MET A 186 -8.29 0.57 12.68
N CYS A 187 -8.47 -0.76 12.68
CA CYS A 187 -9.09 -1.43 11.55
C CYS A 187 -10.63 -1.46 11.66
N GLY A 188 -11.20 -1.50 12.87
CA GLY A 188 -12.66 -1.46 13.11
C GLY A 188 -13.49 -2.51 12.38
N CYS A 189 -12.84 -3.47 11.71
CA CYS A 189 -13.44 -4.50 10.86
C CYS A 189 -12.82 -5.88 11.17
N CYS A 190 -12.13 -6.02 12.30
CA CYS A 190 -11.50 -7.26 12.74
C CYS A 190 -12.07 -7.65 14.08
#